data_AF-A0A0N0AMZ7-F1
#
_entry.id   AF-A0A0N0AMZ7-F1
#
_cell.length_a   1.000
_cell.length_b   1.000
_cell.length_c   1.000
_cell.angle_alpha   90.00
_cell.angle_beta   90.00
_cell.angle_gamma   90.00
#
_symmetry.space_group_name_H-M   'P 1'
#
loop_
_entity.id
_entity.type
_entity.pdbx_description
1 polymer ?
#
loop_
_entity_poly.entity_id
_entity_poly.type
_entity_poly.pdbx_seq_one_letter_code
_entity_poly.pdbx_strand_id
1 'polypeptide(L)' 'MIVGDEPTPQTRQLLLLIASGATDRVIARELGLSERTICRRIASLQLRLGVRTRFQLGVLAATNGWL' A
#
# COMPACT_ATOMS: atom_id res chain seq x y z
N MET A 1 -17.09 -12.02 2.60
CA MET A 1 -16.27 -10.95 3.20
C MET A 1 -14.85 -11.49 3.23
N ILE A 2 -13.96 -11.03 2.33
CA ILE A 2 -12.55 -11.46 2.38
C ILE A 2 -11.97 -10.78 3.61
N VAL A 3 -11.80 -11.55 4.68
CA VAL A 3 -11.07 -11.13 5.88
C VAL A 3 -9.65 -10.90 5.41
N GLY A 4 -9.29 -9.63 5.21
CA GLY A 4 -7.89 -9.27 5.01
C GLY A 4 -7.22 -9.38 6.36
N ASP A 5 -6.41 -10.42 6.55
CA ASP A 5 -5.48 -10.50 7.68
C ASP A 5 -4.73 -9.17 7.83
N GLU A 6 -4.44 -8.82 9.09
CA GLU A 6 -3.73 -7.59 9.42
C GLU A 6 -2.44 -7.44 8.58
N PRO A 7 -2.19 -6.28 7.94
CA PRO A 7 -1.01 -6.11 7.11
C PRO A 7 0.27 -6.27 7.92
N THR A 8 1.25 -6.94 7.32
CA THR A 8 2.61 -7.01 7.89
C THR A 8 3.15 -5.60 8.16
N PRO A 9 4.09 -5.41 9.11
CA PRO A 9 4.65 -4.08 9.40
C PRO A 9 5.18 -3.33 8.17
N GLN A 10 5.80 -4.05 7.24
CA GLN A 10 6.29 -3.50 5.97
C GLN A 10 5.16 -3.06 5.04
N THR A 11 4.07 -3.81 5.01
CA THR A 11 2.86 -3.47 4.25
C THR A 11 2.18 -2.26 4.88
N ARG A 12 2.10 -2.22 6.21
CA ARG A 12 1.57 -1.08 6.97
C ARG A 12 2.32 0.21 6.65
N GLN A 13 3.65 0.17 6.66
CA GLN A 13 4.50 1.31 6.28
C GLN A 13 4.25 1.77 4.83
N LEU A 14 4.10 0.82 3.90
CA LEU A 14 3.75 1.15 2.51
C LEU A 14 2.37 1.81 2.41
N LEU A 15 1.37 1.31 3.13
CA LEU A 15 0.01 1.85 3.15
C LEU A 15 -0.03 3.26 3.75
N LEU A 16 0.74 3.52 4.82
CA LEU A 16 0.91 4.84 5.42
C LEU A 16 1.43 5.86 4.40
N LEU A 17 2.48 5.50 3.66
CA LEU A 17 3.05 6.38 2.64
C LEU A 17 2.10 6.59 1.44
N ILE A 18 1.31 5.56 1.08
CA ILE A 18 0.28 5.71 0.04
C ILE A 18 -0.82 6.65 0.51
N ALA A 19 -1.28 6.51 1.76
CA ALA A 19 -2.33 7.34 2.34
C ALA A 19 -1.88 8.81 2.51
N SER A 20 -0.59 9.07 2.73
CA SER A 20 -0.04 10.44 2.77
C SER A 20 0.09 11.09 1.38
N GLY A 21 -0.18 10.36 0.30
CA GLY A 21 -0.04 10.86 -1.07
C GLY A 21 1.39 10.82 -1.61
N ALA A 22 2.31 10.08 -0.97
CA ALA A 22 3.68 9.95 -1.45
C ALA A 22 3.72 9.31 -2.85
N THR A 23 4.61 9.80 -3.71
CA THR A 23 4.86 9.23 -5.04
C THR A 23 5.68 7.94 -4.94
N ASP A 24 5.66 7.10 -5.98
CA ASP A 24 6.42 5.83 -5.97
C ASP A 24 7.91 6.04 -5.78
N ARG A 25 8.46 7.14 -6.33
CA ARG A 25 9.84 7.58 -6.11
C ARG A 25 10.14 7.91 -4.64
N VAL A 26 9.25 8.62 -3.96
CA VAL A 26 9.41 8.93 -2.53
C VAL A 26 9.32 7.64 -1.72
N ILE A 27 8.32 6.80 -1.98
CA ILE A 27 8.14 5.51 -1.29
C ILE A 27 9.36 4.61 -1.49
N ALA A 28 9.89 4.53 -2.70
CA ALA A 28 11.07 3.76 -3.04
C ALA A 28 12.28 4.20 -2.21
N ARG A 29 12.50 5.52 -2.11
CA ARG A 29 13.56 6.10 -1.29
C ARG A 29 13.37 5.79 0.20
N GLU A 30 12.18 6.02 0.74
CA GLU A 30 11.88 5.79 2.17
C GLU A 30 12.04 4.31 2.58
N LEU A 31 11.72 3.39 1.67
CA LEU A 31 11.80 1.95 1.93
C LEU A 31 13.12 1.31 1.51
N GLY A 32 14.05 2.07 0.91
CA GLY A 32 15.33 1.53 0.40
C GLY A 32 15.15 0.54 -0.76
N LEU A 33 14.13 0.74 -1.60
CA LEU A 33 13.76 -0.16 -2.70
C LEU A 33 13.76 0.57 -4.04
N SER A 34 13.77 -0.19 -5.15
CA SER A 34 13.54 0.40 -6.48
C SER A 34 12.07 0.77 -6.69
N GLU A 35 11.78 1.79 -7.51
CA GLU A 35 10.42 2.14 -7.92
C GLU A 35 9.68 0.94 -8.53
N ARG A 36 10.37 0.14 -9.36
CA ARG A 36 9.83 -1.09 -9.94
C ARG A 36 9.39 -2.11 -8.89
N THR A 37 10.07 -2.18 -7.74
CA THR A 37 9.67 -3.05 -6.63
C THR A 37 8.41 -2.52 -5.94
N ILE A 38 8.32 -1.20 -5.74
CA ILE A 38 7.15 -0.55 -5.16
C ILE A 38 5.92 -0.72 -6.05
N CYS A 39 6.01 -0.42 -7.35
CA CYS A 39 4.89 -0.61 -8.28
C CYS A 39 4.37 -2.06 -8.26
N ARG A 40 5.28 -3.05 -8.23
CA ARG A 40 4.89 -4.48 -8.14
C ARG A 40 4.21 -4.82 -6.81
N ARG A 41 4.69 -4.29 -5.68
CA ARG A 41 4.06 -4.48 -4.37
C ARG A 41 2.67 -3.85 -4.32
N ILE A 42 2.52 -2.62 -4.83
CA ILE A 42 1.23 -1.92 -4.90
C ILE A 42 0.26 -2.71 -5.78
N ALA A 43 0.66 -3.13 -6.98
CA ALA A 43 -0.20 -3.91 -7.87
C ALA A 43 -0.63 -5.25 -7.23
N SER A 44 0.28 -5.93 -6.53
CA SER A 44 -0.05 -7.15 -5.80
C SER A 44 -1.05 -6.92 -4.66
N LEU A 45 -0.88 -5.83 -3.89
CA LEU A 45 -1.83 -5.45 -2.84
C LEU A 45 -3.20 -5.10 -3.43
N GLN A 46 -3.22 -4.34 -4.51
CA GLN A 46 -4.45 -3.99 -5.23
C GLN A 46 -5.21 -5.22 -5.68
N LEU A 47 -4.53 -6.18 -6.30
CA LEU A 47 -5.12 -7.44 -6.74
C LEU A 47 -5.67 -8.25 -5.54
N ARG A 48 -4.89 -8.40 -4.47
CA ARG A 48 -5.27 -9.17 -3.28
C ARG A 48 -6.47 -8.57 -2.54
N LEU A 49 -6.56 -7.24 -2.51
CA LEU A 49 -7.58 -6.50 -1.79
C LEU A 49 -8.78 -6.10 -2.67
N GLY A 50 -8.76 -6.46 -3.95
CA GLY A 50 -9.84 -6.17 -4.90
C GLY A 50 -10.00 -4.68 -5.21
N VAL A 51 -8.96 -3.87 -5.00
CA VAL A 51 -8.96 -2.43 -5.30
C VAL A 51 -8.23 -2.15 -6.60
N ARG A 52 -8.61 -1.10 -7.33
CA ARG A 52 -8.10 -0.79 -8.68
C ARG A 52 -7.15 0.39 -8.71
N THR A 53 -7.19 1.25 -7.71
CA THR A 53 -6.36 2.47 -7.67
C THR A 53 -5.60 2.57 -6.36
N ARG A 54 -4.45 3.27 -6.37
CA ARG A 54 -3.68 3.54 -5.15
C ARG A 54 -4.49 4.34 -4.14
N PHE A 55 -5.38 5.21 -4.64
CA PHE A 55 -6.28 5.99 -3.82
C PHE A 55 -7.27 5.08 -3.07
N GLN A 56 -7.92 4.14 -3.78
CA GLN A 56 -8.78 3.13 -3.15
C GLN A 56 -8.00 2.30 -2.12
N LEU A 57 -6.74 1.97 -2.39
CA LEU A 57 -5.88 1.26 -1.43
C LEU A 57 -5.63 2.08 -0.15
N GLY A 58 -5.36 3.39 -0.28
CA GLY A 58 -5.19 4.28 0.88
C GLY A 58 -6.49 4.45 1.69
N VAL A 59 -7.63 4.62 1.02
CA VAL A 59 -8.95 4.69 1.68
C VAL A 59 -9.26 3.38 2.40
N LEU A 60 -9.03 2.23 1.77
CA LEU A 60 -9.25 0.93 2.38
C LEU A 60 -8.39 0.76 3.64
N ALA A 61 -7.12 1.17 3.61
CA ALA A 61 -6.24 1.10 4.78
C ALA A 61 -6.75 1.95 5.96
N ALA A 62 -7.25 3.16 5.70
CA ALA A 62 -7.86 4.01 6.72
C ALA A 62 -9.11 3.35 7.32
N THR A 63 -10.02 2.86 6.48
CA THR A 63 -11.28 2.24 6.91
C THR A 63 -11.08 0.96 7.71
N ASN A 64 -9.98 0.22 7.46
CA ASN A 64 -9.65 -1.00 8.19
C ASN A 64 -8.76 -0.76 9.42
N GLY A 65 -8.42 0.49 9.77
CA GLY A 65 -7.60 0.80 10.93
C GLY A 65 -6.12 0.38 10.78
N TRP A 66 -5.61 0.34 9.56
CA TRP A 66 -4.24 -0.06 9.25
C TRP A 66 -3.25 1.11 9.19
N LEU A 67 -3.71 2.34 9.31
CA LEU A 67 -2.84 3.52 9.41
C LEU A 67 -2.31 3.66 10.84
#